data_AF-A0A363D483-F1
#
_entry.id   AF-A0A363D483-F1
#
_cell.length_a   1.000
_cell.length_b   1.000
_cell.length_c   1.000
_cell.angle_alpha   90.00
_cell.angle_beta   90.00
_cell.angle_gamma   90.00
#
_symmetry.space_group_name_H-M   'P 1'
#
loop_
_entity.id
_entity.type
_entity.pdbx_description
1 polymer ?
#
loop_
_entity_poly.entity_id
_entity_poly.type
_entity_poly.pdbx_seq_one_letter_code
_entity_poly.pdbx_strand_id
1 'polypeptide(L)'
;MTRYLNSFFITMVLYLFAVFFFFFLFADSVIIPEKEERIISINHIKVAQQQPTPQESVSEPVPEKEVEPVPIVEKKIHKPKKEKRHEDKKREHKKPIQEPIKQIVEEPKEEVIPNIKPVENTPISNELENLEALYLSQLRAKIEKNKVYPNSAKRLNQKGKVYVTFTLSKDGQITNIKISKSSDFDKLDEAALKILTDIKAIEPIPKELNKNSWEITVPIVYQIK
;
A
#
# COMPACT_ATOMS: atom_id res chain seq x y z
N MET A 1 2.58 -3.27 -50.51
CA MET A 1 1.78 -2.58 -49.47
C MET A 1 1.68 -3.32 -48.13
N THR A 2 1.41 -4.63 -48.04
CA THR A 2 1.03 -5.29 -46.77
C THR A 2 2.06 -5.29 -45.63
N ARG A 3 3.37 -5.28 -45.89
CA ARG A 3 4.37 -5.32 -44.80
C ARG A 3 4.30 -4.14 -43.83
N TYR A 4 4.03 -2.92 -44.32
CA TYR A 4 3.86 -1.75 -43.46
C TYR A 4 2.56 -1.79 -42.64
N LEU A 5 1.53 -2.50 -43.13
CA LEU A 5 0.24 -2.62 -42.46
C LEU A 5 0.35 -3.52 -41.21
N ASN A 6 1.09 -4.64 -41.32
CA ASN A 6 1.36 -5.50 -40.17
C ASN A 6 2.18 -4.75 -39.11
N SER A 7 3.18 -3.94 -39.51
CA SER A 7 3.91 -3.08 -38.58
C SER A 7 2.99 -2.06 -37.90
N PHE A 8 2.08 -1.42 -38.64
CA PHE A 8 1.09 -0.50 -38.09
C PHE A 8 0.22 -1.17 -37.02
N PHE A 9 -0.34 -2.35 -37.30
CA PHE A 9 -1.12 -3.11 -36.32
C PHE A 9 -0.29 -3.54 -35.11
N ILE A 10 0.95 -4.01 -35.29
CA ILE A 10 1.83 -4.39 -34.17
C ILE A 10 2.16 -3.16 -33.30
N THR A 11 2.46 -2.01 -33.89
CA THR A 11 2.68 -0.78 -33.13
C THR A 11 1.40 -0.29 -32.45
N MET A 12 0.23 -0.46 -33.07
CA MET A 12 -1.06 -0.03 -32.52
C MET A 12 -1.49 -0.91 -31.34
N VAL A 13 -1.31 -2.23 -31.43
CA VAL A 13 -1.51 -3.17 -30.30
C VAL A 13 -0.50 -2.89 -29.17
N LEU A 14 0.77 -2.62 -29.50
CA LEU A 14 1.77 -2.26 -28.49
C LEU A 14 1.41 -0.94 -27.77
N TYR A 15 0.92 0.06 -28.51
CA TYR A 15 0.50 1.34 -27.93
C TYR A 15 -0.78 1.20 -27.10
N LEU A 16 -1.75 0.39 -27.55
CA LEU A 16 -2.92 0.04 -26.74
C LEU A 16 -2.50 -0.65 -25.44
N PHE A 17 -1.57 -1.61 -25.50
CA PHE A 17 -1.07 -2.30 -24.31
C PHE A 17 -0.32 -1.34 -23.37
N ALA A 18 0.49 -0.42 -23.92
CA ALA A 18 1.19 0.60 -23.15
C ALA A 18 0.22 1.60 -22.49
N VAL A 19 -0.81 2.06 -23.21
CA VAL A 19 -1.85 2.95 -22.67
C VAL A 19 -2.71 2.24 -21.63
N PHE A 20 -3.08 0.97 -21.86
CA PHE A 20 -3.81 0.15 -20.88
C PHE A 20 -2.97 -0.09 -19.61
N PHE A 21 -1.69 -0.42 -19.76
CA PHE A 21 -0.77 -0.60 -18.63
C PHE A 21 -0.56 0.71 -17.86
N PHE A 22 -0.41 1.84 -18.56
CA PHE A 22 -0.30 3.16 -17.92
C PHE A 22 -1.61 3.56 -17.22
N PHE A 23 -2.76 3.31 -17.84
CA PHE A 23 -4.07 3.52 -17.20
C PHE A 23 -4.22 2.65 -15.95
N PHE A 24 -3.83 1.37 -16.00
CA PHE A 24 -3.88 0.46 -14.85
C PHE A 24 -2.97 0.94 -13.70
N LEU A 25 -1.71 1.30 -14.00
CA LEU A 25 -0.77 1.84 -13.01
C LEU A 25 -1.25 3.15 -12.34
N PHE A 26 -1.96 4.00 -13.08
CA PHE A 26 -2.46 5.28 -12.55
C PHE A 26 -3.86 5.20 -11.95
N ALA A 27 -4.70 4.24 -12.36
CA ALA A 27 -6.03 4.01 -11.78
C ALA A 27 -5.95 3.61 -10.29
N ASP A 28 -4.99 2.76 -9.92
CA ASP A 28 -4.72 2.41 -8.51
C ASP A 28 -4.22 3.60 -7.66
N SER A 29 -3.79 4.71 -8.30
CA SER A 29 -3.26 5.89 -7.63
C SER A 29 -4.28 7.01 -7.40
N VAL A 30 -5.49 6.91 -7.97
CA VAL A 30 -6.52 7.95 -7.88
C VAL A 30 -7.84 7.33 -7.40
N ILE A 31 -7.98 7.23 -6.07
CA ILE A 31 -9.21 7.36 -5.26
C ILE A 31 -8.80 7.03 -3.80
N ILE A 32 -8.49 8.07 -3.03
CA ILE A 32 -8.52 8.01 -1.56
C ILE A 32 -9.67 8.95 -1.16
N PRO A 33 -10.87 8.44 -0.85
CA PRO A 33 -11.91 9.28 -0.31
C PRO A 33 -11.47 9.76 1.07
N GLU A 34 -11.49 11.08 1.27
CA GLU A 34 -11.22 11.73 2.54
C GLU A 34 -12.27 11.29 3.56
N LYS A 35 -11.91 10.29 4.38
CA LYS A 35 -12.81 9.76 5.41
C LYS A 35 -12.83 10.73 6.58
N GLU A 36 -13.86 11.56 6.63
CA GLU A 36 -14.16 12.47 7.74
C GLU A 36 -13.96 11.79 9.10
N GLU A 37 -12.98 12.26 9.86
CA GLU A 37 -12.75 11.80 11.22
C GLU A 37 -13.85 12.36 12.13
N ARG A 38 -14.90 11.56 12.37
CA ARG A 38 -15.80 11.81 13.52
C ARG A 38 -15.03 11.60 14.82
N ILE A 39 -14.32 12.64 15.24
CA ILE A 39 -13.76 12.77 16.58
C ILE A 39 -14.86 12.57 17.61
N ILE A 40 -14.75 11.49 18.37
CA ILE A 40 -15.65 11.18 19.48
C ILE A 40 -15.37 12.20 20.58
N SER A 41 -16.30 13.11 20.80
CA SER A 41 -16.19 14.16 21.83
C SER A 41 -16.07 13.52 23.22
N ILE A 42 -14.89 13.60 23.82
CA ILE A 42 -14.66 13.13 25.19
C ILE A 42 -15.22 14.18 26.14
N ASN A 43 -16.17 13.75 26.98
CA ASN A 43 -16.90 14.64 27.88
C ASN A 43 -16.00 15.49 28.79
N HIS A 44 -16.44 16.73 28.97
CA HIS A 44 -15.88 17.74 29.86
C HIS A 44 -15.57 17.21 31.27
N ILE A 45 -14.29 17.01 31.59
CA ILE A 45 -13.84 16.98 32.99
C ILE A 45 -13.37 18.38 33.35
N LYS A 46 -14.27 19.11 34.02
CA LYS A 46 -14.10 20.50 34.45
C LYS A 46 -13.22 20.53 35.71
N VAL A 47 -11.90 20.39 35.55
CA VAL A 47 -10.95 20.59 36.67
C VAL A 47 -10.96 22.07 37.04
N ALA A 48 -11.18 22.35 38.33
CA ALA A 48 -11.32 23.70 38.85
C ALA A 48 -10.01 24.50 38.78
N GLN A 49 -10.16 25.83 38.75
CA GLN A 49 -9.07 26.79 38.74
C GLN A 49 -8.13 26.62 39.96
N GLN A 50 -6.83 26.78 39.74
CA GLN A 50 -5.96 27.50 40.68
C GLN A 50 -4.73 28.02 39.93
N GLN A 51 -4.54 29.34 39.98
CA GLN A 51 -3.46 30.05 39.31
C GLN A 51 -2.71 30.88 40.36
N PRO A 52 -1.42 30.59 40.61
CA PRO A 52 -0.51 31.53 41.26
C PRO A 52 0.22 32.40 40.23
N THR A 53 0.45 33.65 40.61
CA THR A 53 1.01 34.75 39.81
C THR A 53 2.49 34.55 39.45
N PRO A 54 2.97 35.05 38.29
CA PRO A 54 4.40 35.11 37.98
C PRO A 54 5.21 35.93 38.99
N GLN A 55 6.41 35.45 39.33
CA GLN A 55 7.47 36.30 39.88
C GLN A 55 8.52 36.53 38.78
N GLU A 56 8.63 37.78 38.36
CA GLU A 56 9.76 38.35 37.64
C GLU A 56 10.76 38.95 38.65
N SER A 57 11.98 39.31 38.22
CA SER A 57 13.10 39.90 39.01
C SER A 57 14.09 38.84 39.59
N VAL A 58 15.43 38.94 39.44
CA VAL A 58 16.30 39.91 38.73
C VAL A 58 17.74 39.36 38.59
N SER A 59 18.53 39.86 37.61
CA SER A 59 20.03 39.84 37.51
C SER A 59 20.78 38.48 37.43
N GLU A 60 21.96 38.33 36.81
CA GLU A 60 22.87 39.23 36.04
C GLU A 60 23.70 38.37 35.02
N PRO A 61 24.69 38.89 34.23
CA PRO A 61 25.02 38.36 32.90
C PRO A 61 26.45 37.75 32.81
N VAL A 62 27.13 37.93 31.66
CA VAL A 62 28.57 37.67 31.35
C VAL A 62 28.90 36.25 30.84
N PRO A 63 29.64 36.09 29.72
CA PRO A 63 29.78 36.99 28.57
C PRO A 63 29.65 36.31 27.19
N GLU A 64 29.50 37.15 26.18
CA GLU A 64 29.63 36.81 24.77
C GLU A 64 31.08 36.42 24.39
N LYS A 65 31.21 35.44 23.49
CA LYS A 65 32.43 35.23 22.69
C LYS A 65 32.06 34.92 21.25
N GLU A 66 31.90 35.98 20.49
CA GLU A 66 32.06 36.02 19.05
C GLU A 66 33.47 35.54 18.64
N VAL A 67 33.58 34.87 17.48
CA VAL A 67 34.56 35.11 16.38
C VAL A 67 34.39 34.04 15.30
N GLU A 68 33.75 34.48 14.21
CA GLU A 68 33.98 34.22 12.76
C GLU A 68 33.97 32.81 12.11
N PRO A 69 33.38 32.70 10.88
CA PRO A 69 33.44 31.50 10.02
C PRO A 69 34.24 31.68 8.71
N VAL A 70 35.01 30.67 8.26
CA VAL A 70 35.37 30.36 6.84
C VAL A 70 36.24 29.08 6.76
N PRO A 71 36.48 28.44 5.58
CA PRO A 71 35.98 28.73 4.23
C PRO A 71 35.33 27.55 3.47
N ILE A 72 34.68 27.91 2.36
CA ILE A 72 34.27 27.04 1.25
C ILE A 72 35.48 26.45 0.51
N VAL A 73 35.38 25.20 0.06
CA VAL A 73 36.13 24.69 -1.11
C VAL A 73 35.15 24.17 -2.15
N GLU A 74 35.14 24.82 -3.31
CA GLU A 74 34.27 24.53 -4.44
C GLU A 74 34.86 23.44 -5.35
N LYS A 75 34.08 22.40 -5.70
CA LYS A 75 34.39 21.55 -6.87
C LYS A 75 33.16 21.05 -7.64
N LYS A 76 32.55 22.01 -8.34
CA LYS A 76 32.01 21.90 -9.71
C LYS A 76 32.84 20.95 -10.61
N ILE A 77 32.35 20.19 -11.62
CA ILE A 77 31.05 19.95 -12.32
C ILE A 77 31.05 18.46 -12.81
N HIS A 78 29.90 17.89 -13.22
CA HIS A 78 29.67 17.08 -14.46
C HIS A 78 28.76 15.84 -14.36
N LYS A 79 27.56 16.01 -14.95
CA LYS A 79 26.70 15.03 -15.64
C LYS A 79 26.20 15.77 -16.92
N PRO A 80 25.52 15.15 -17.90
CA PRO A 80 25.45 13.73 -18.30
C PRO A 80 25.81 13.55 -19.81
N LYS A 81 25.80 12.32 -20.34
CA LYS A 81 25.59 12.10 -21.80
C LYS A 81 24.75 10.85 -22.09
N LYS A 82 23.70 11.03 -22.89
CA LYS A 82 22.93 9.96 -23.55
C LYS A 82 23.68 9.49 -24.80
N GLU A 83 23.57 8.22 -25.13
CA GLU A 83 23.90 7.70 -26.46
C GLU A 83 22.64 7.09 -27.10
N LYS A 84 22.37 7.49 -28.35
CA LYS A 84 21.35 6.89 -29.22
C LYS A 84 22.03 5.84 -30.11
N ARG A 85 21.29 4.87 -30.63
CA ARG A 85 21.58 4.40 -32.00
C ARG A 85 20.34 3.98 -32.79
N HIS A 86 20.41 4.37 -34.07
CA HIS A 86 19.48 4.16 -35.18
C HIS A 86 19.65 2.70 -35.74
N GLU A 87 18.59 1.97 -36.09
CA GLU A 87 17.84 1.99 -37.38
C GLU A 87 18.52 1.13 -38.48
N ASP A 88 17.85 0.09 -39.03
CA ASP A 88 17.73 -0.03 -40.51
C ASP A 88 16.71 -1.06 -41.10
N LYS A 89 16.04 -0.63 -42.19
CA LYS A 89 15.71 -1.32 -43.48
C LYS A 89 15.09 -2.76 -43.55
N LYS A 90 13.95 -2.97 -44.25
CA LYS A 90 13.74 -3.19 -45.74
C LYS A 90 13.78 -4.70 -46.13
N ARG A 91 12.85 -5.31 -46.88
CA ARG A 91 11.54 -4.97 -47.50
C ARG A 91 10.84 -6.28 -47.99
N GLU A 92 9.55 -6.24 -48.40
CA GLU A 92 8.86 -7.12 -49.41
C GLU A 92 8.76 -8.67 -49.20
N HIS A 93 7.77 -9.46 -49.69
CA HIS A 93 6.55 -9.23 -50.50
C HIS A 93 5.49 -10.38 -50.28
N LYS A 94 4.32 -10.25 -50.96
CA LYS A 94 3.26 -11.27 -51.31
C LYS A 94 2.01 -11.42 -50.40
N LYS A 95 0.90 -10.86 -50.92
CA LYS A 95 -0.52 -11.34 -50.89
C LYS A 95 -0.68 -12.53 -51.91
N PRO A 96 -1.85 -13.18 -52.16
CA PRO A 96 -3.25 -12.77 -51.93
C PRO A 96 -4.33 -13.86 -51.56
N ILE A 97 -5.59 -13.41 -51.34
CA ILE A 97 -6.89 -14.14 -51.56
C ILE A 97 -7.18 -15.32 -50.57
N GLN A 98 -8.36 -15.54 -49.95
CA GLN A 98 -9.78 -15.37 -50.35
C GLN A 98 -10.66 -14.60 -49.32
N GLU A 99 -11.98 -14.56 -49.58
CA GLU A 99 -12.96 -13.56 -49.10
C GLU A 99 -14.09 -14.21 -48.22
N PRO A 100 -15.31 -13.65 -48.00
CA PRO A 100 -15.82 -13.42 -46.65
C PRO A 100 -16.98 -14.34 -46.21
N ILE A 101 -17.24 -14.41 -44.90
CA ILE A 101 -18.52 -14.93 -44.36
C ILE A 101 -19.14 -13.90 -43.41
N LYS A 102 -20.35 -13.45 -43.77
CA LYS A 102 -21.28 -12.72 -42.88
C LYS A 102 -21.79 -13.66 -41.79
N GLN A 103 -21.93 -13.16 -40.57
CA GLN A 103 -23.04 -13.57 -39.72
C GLN A 103 -23.61 -12.36 -38.95
N ILE A 104 -24.92 -12.39 -38.75
CA ILE A 104 -25.80 -11.35 -38.23
C ILE A 104 -26.57 -11.97 -37.04
N VAL A 105 -27.28 -11.16 -36.24
CA VAL A 105 -28.06 -11.54 -35.04
C VAL A 105 -27.15 -11.68 -33.78
N GLU A 106 -27.48 -11.22 -32.56
CA GLU A 106 -28.78 -10.95 -31.92
C GLU A 106 -28.79 -9.70 -30.99
N GLU A 107 -29.98 -9.36 -30.48
CA GLU A 107 -30.36 -8.13 -29.78
C GLU A 107 -30.22 -8.22 -28.24
N PRO A 108 -29.89 -7.13 -27.50
CA PRO A 108 -29.73 -7.20 -26.04
C PRO A 108 -31.07 -7.36 -25.33
N LYS A 109 -31.24 -8.47 -24.60
CA LYS A 109 -32.42 -8.71 -23.77
C LYS A 109 -32.20 -8.11 -22.38
N GLU A 110 -33.07 -7.16 -22.02
CA GLU A 110 -33.03 -6.44 -20.75
C GLU A 110 -33.37 -7.40 -19.58
N GLU A 111 -32.46 -7.54 -18.62
CA GLU A 111 -32.62 -8.49 -17.49
C GLU A 111 -33.05 -7.75 -16.20
N VAL A 112 -34.15 -8.22 -15.61
CA VAL A 112 -34.87 -7.54 -14.53
C VAL A 112 -34.18 -7.79 -13.19
N ILE A 113 -33.75 -6.72 -12.49
CA ILE A 113 -33.16 -6.79 -11.15
C ILE A 113 -34.26 -7.05 -10.10
N PRO A 114 -34.25 -8.16 -9.34
CA PRO A 114 -35.13 -8.35 -8.21
C PRO A 114 -34.63 -7.54 -7.00
N ASN A 115 -35.48 -6.63 -6.52
CA ASN A 115 -35.24 -5.75 -5.38
C ASN A 115 -34.84 -6.50 -4.09
N ILE A 116 -33.63 -6.29 -3.59
CA ILE A 116 -33.13 -6.93 -2.36
C ILE A 116 -33.66 -6.16 -1.14
N LYS A 117 -34.59 -6.77 -0.39
CA LYS A 117 -34.98 -6.27 0.94
C LYS A 117 -33.87 -6.57 1.97
N PRO A 118 -33.42 -5.61 2.79
CA PRO A 118 -32.51 -5.90 3.89
C PRO A 118 -33.18 -6.80 4.94
N VAL A 119 -32.62 -7.99 5.16
CA VAL A 119 -33.08 -8.93 6.20
C VAL A 119 -32.27 -8.71 7.47
N GLU A 120 -32.89 -7.98 8.40
CA GLU A 120 -33.00 -8.33 9.83
C GLU A 120 -31.72 -8.67 10.62
N ASN A 121 -31.30 -7.70 11.45
CA ASN A 121 -30.18 -7.81 12.40
C ASN A 121 -30.43 -8.93 13.44
N THR A 122 -29.85 -10.10 13.24
CA THR A 122 -29.89 -11.21 14.20
C THR A 122 -28.79 -11.04 15.25
N PRO A 123 -29.03 -11.24 16.56
CA PRO A 123 -28.02 -11.02 17.62
C PRO A 123 -26.78 -11.92 17.52
N ILE A 124 -26.77 -12.90 16.62
CA ILE A 124 -25.65 -13.79 16.30
C ILE A 124 -24.52 -13.04 15.56
N SER A 125 -24.83 -12.01 14.76
CA SER A 125 -23.80 -11.27 14.01
C SER A 125 -22.80 -10.57 14.93
N ASN A 126 -23.32 -9.91 15.98
CA ASN A 126 -22.52 -9.07 16.87
C ASN A 126 -21.50 -9.89 17.68
N GLU A 127 -21.86 -11.11 18.09
CA GLU A 127 -20.93 -11.99 18.81
C GLU A 127 -19.81 -12.49 17.89
N LEU A 128 -20.15 -12.85 16.64
CA LEU A 128 -19.17 -13.29 15.65
C LEU A 128 -18.17 -12.16 15.30
N GLU A 129 -18.66 -10.93 15.15
CA GLU A 129 -17.82 -9.73 14.92
C GLU A 129 -16.89 -9.44 16.11
N ASN A 130 -17.37 -9.58 17.35
CA ASN A 130 -16.56 -9.41 18.56
C ASN A 130 -15.42 -10.44 18.63
N LEU A 131 -15.72 -11.71 18.34
CA LEU A 131 -14.72 -12.79 18.31
C LEU A 131 -13.69 -12.55 17.19
N GLU A 132 -14.12 -12.10 16.01
CA GLU A 132 -13.22 -11.74 14.91
C GLU A 132 -12.28 -10.59 15.32
N ALA A 133 -12.80 -9.54 15.95
CA ALA A 133 -12.03 -8.39 16.44
C ALA A 133 -11.01 -8.78 17.53
N LEU A 134 -11.40 -9.63 18.49
CA LEU A 134 -10.51 -10.14 19.54
C LEU A 134 -9.36 -10.95 18.95
N TYR A 135 -9.64 -11.86 18.01
CA TYR A 135 -8.63 -12.67 17.34
C TYR A 135 -7.65 -11.81 16.53
N LEU A 136 -8.15 -10.84 15.76
CA LEU A 136 -7.29 -9.89 15.02
C LEU A 136 -6.46 -9.00 15.95
N SER A 137 -6.92 -8.73 17.17
CA SER A 137 -6.15 -8.01 18.19
C SER A 137 -4.99 -8.86 18.73
N GLN A 138 -5.26 -10.12 19.09
CA GLN A 138 -4.25 -11.09 19.53
C GLN A 138 -3.18 -11.32 18.45
N LEU A 139 -3.60 -11.49 17.19
CA LEU A 139 -2.74 -11.59 16.02
C LEU A 139 -1.79 -10.38 15.89
N ARG A 140 -2.33 -9.15 15.97
CA ARG A 140 -1.51 -7.92 15.93
C ARG A 140 -0.53 -7.87 17.09
N ALA A 141 -0.94 -8.22 18.31
CA ALA A 141 -0.06 -8.26 19.47
C ALA A 141 1.08 -9.30 19.30
N LYS A 142 0.80 -10.46 18.69
CA LYS A 142 1.79 -11.49 18.36
C LYS A 142 2.82 -10.99 17.33
N ILE A 143 2.37 -10.31 16.29
CA ILE A 143 3.22 -9.69 15.26
C ILE A 143 4.09 -8.59 15.88
N GLU A 144 3.50 -7.68 16.65
CA GLU A 144 4.21 -6.61 17.35
C GLU A 144 5.27 -7.13 18.35
N LYS A 145 4.98 -8.23 19.07
CA LYS A 145 5.94 -8.87 19.98
C LYS A 145 7.18 -9.43 19.25
N ASN A 146 7.02 -9.88 18.01
CA ASN A 146 8.13 -10.39 17.18
C ASN A 146 8.70 -9.32 16.24
N LYS A 147 8.25 -8.06 16.34
CA LYS A 147 8.69 -6.99 15.43
C LYS A 147 10.15 -6.60 15.69
N VAL A 148 11.02 -6.93 14.74
CA VAL A 148 12.43 -6.54 14.74
C VAL A 148 12.63 -5.34 13.82
N TYR A 149 13.20 -4.26 14.35
CA TYR A 149 13.56 -3.07 13.58
C TYR A 149 15.00 -3.22 13.05
N PRO A 150 15.25 -3.19 11.72
CA PRO A 150 16.61 -3.29 11.17
C PRO A 150 17.52 -2.15 11.64
N ASN A 151 18.74 -2.50 12.08
CA ASN A 151 19.73 -1.52 12.52
C ASN A 151 20.12 -0.49 11.44
N SER A 152 20.06 -0.88 10.16
CA SER A 152 20.26 0.02 9.02
C SER A 152 19.18 1.10 8.95
N ALA A 153 17.91 0.70 8.96
CA ALA A 153 16.77 1.60 8.91
C ALA A 153 16.69 2.49 10.16
N LYS A 154 16.99 1.94 11.35
CA LYS A 154 17.04 2.69 12.61
C LYS A 154 18.10 3.79 12.57
N ARG A 155 19.31 3.50 12.08
CA ARG A 155 20.39 4.49 11.94
C ARG A 155 20.05 5.61 10.93
N LEU A 156 19.26 5.29 9.91
CA LEU A 156 18.82 6.23 8.87
C LEU A 156 17.50 6.94 9.23
N ASN A 157 16.96 6.72 10.43
CA ASN A 157 15.68 7.26 10.90
C ASN A 157 14.46 6.96 10.00
N GLN A 158 14.50 5.85 9.25
CA GLN A 158 13.47 5.47 8.28
C GLN A 158 12.19 4.96 8.97
N LYS A 159 11.13 5.78 9.01
CA LYS A 159 9.83 5.41 9.60
C LYS A 159 8.80 5.14 8.51
N GLY A 160 7.83 4.26 8.76
CA GLY A 160 6.80 3.93 7.78
C GLY A 160 5.78 2.89 8.25
N LYS A 161 4.81 2.58 7.40
CA LYS A 161 3.79 1.54 7.64
C LYS A 161 3.77 0.59 6.44
N VAL A 162 4.15 -0.66 6.66
CA VAL A 162 4.07 -1.73 5.65
C VAL A 162 2.71 -2.41 5.80
N TYR A 163 1.97 -2.61 4.72
CA TYR A 163 0.79 -3.46 4.72
C TYR A 163 1.17 -4.81 4.14
N VAL A 164 1.03 -5.85 4.95
CA VAL A 164 1.32 -7.23 4.55
C VAL A 164 0.02 -8.02 4.58
N THR A 165 -0.23 -8.73 3.49
CA THR A 165 -1.40 -9.59 3.31
C THR A 165 -0.94 -11.05 3.30
N PHE A 166 -1.66 -11.92 3.99
CA PHE A 166 -1.36 -13.35 4.03
C PHE A 166 -2.63 -14.18 4.22
N THR A 167 -2.57 -15.44 3.81
CA THR A 167 -3.64 -16.41 4.00
C THR A 167 -3.36 -17.27 5.23
N LEU A 168 -4.21 -17.13 6.24
CA LEU A 168 -4.16 -17.94 7.45
C LEU A 168 -5.06 -19.17 7.28
N SER A 169 -4.52 -20.36 7.49
CA SER A 169 -5.30 -21.61 7.50
C SER A 169 -5.94 -21.85 8.86
N LYS A 170 -7.05 -22.60 8.89
CA LYS A 170 -7.70 -23.15 10.10
C LYS A 170 -6.72 -23.55 11.20
N ASP A 171 -5.66 -24.29 10.85
CA ASP A 171 -4.71 -24.88 11.78
C ASP A 171 -3.61 -23.90 12.27
N GLY A 172 -3.76 -22.59 12.01
CA GLY A 172 -2.83 -21.54 12.46
C GLY A 172 -1.61 -21.33 11.56
N GLN A 173 -1.55 -22.02 10.41
CA GLN A 173 -0.45 -21.93 9.44
C GLN A 173 -0.59 -20.69 8.55
N ILE A 174 0.50 -19.93 8.40
CA ILE A 174 0.58 -18.77 7.49
C ILE A 174 1.03 -19.23 6.11
N THR A 175 0.31 -18.83 5.07
CA THR A 175 0.64 -19.08 3.67
C THR A 175 0.44 -17.83 2.82
N ASN A 176 0.99 -17.81 1.60
CA ASN A 176 0.80 -16.72 0.62
C ASN A 176 1.08 -15.31 1.17
N ILE A 177 2.26 -15.12 1.77
CA ILE A 177 2.70 -13.83 2.33
C ILE A 177 3.10 -12.90 1.18
N LYS A 178 2.41 -11.76 1.06
CA LYS A 178 2.64 -10.72 0.04
C LYS A 178 2.58 -9.32 0.65
N ILE A 179 3.41 -8.39 0.16
CA ILE A 179 3.27 -6.97 0.52
C ILE A 179 2.17 -6.37 -0.35
N SER A 180 1.13 -5.80 0.26
CA SER A 180 0.05 -5.09 -0.45
C SER A 180 0.32 -3.59 -0.55
N LYS A 181 1.06 -3.01 0.40
CA LYS A 181 1.59 -1.64 0.29
C LYS A 181 2.94 -1.52 1.00
N SER A 182 3.94 -1.07 0.23
CA SER A 182 5.29 -0.79 0.70
C SER A 182 5.33 0.42 1.65
N SER A 183 6.42 0.52 2.42
CA SER A 183 6.73 1.67 3.27
C SER A 183 7.75 2.65 2.66
N ASP A 184 8.00 2.57 1.36
CA ASP A 184 9.04 3.29 0.60
C ASP A 184 10.48 2.94 1.00
N PHE A 185 10.67 1.94 1.88
CA PHE A 185 11.97 1.49 2.37
C PHE A 185 12.08 -0.05 2.35
N ASP A 186 12.82 -0.59 1.36
CA ASP A 186 13.05 -2.05 1.18
C ASP A 186 13.43 -2.78 2.48
N LYS A 187 14.16 -2.13 3.39
CA LYS A 187 14.61 -2.74 4.65
C LYS A 187 13.48 -2.92 5.67
N LEU A 188 12.49 -2.03 5.70
CA LEU A 188 11.31 -2.19 6.56
C LEU A 188 10.37 -3.25 6.00
N ASP A 189 10.25 -3.30 4.67
CA ASP A 189 9.49 -4.28 3.91
C ASP A 189 10.07 -5.71 4.07
N GLU A 190 11.39 -5.88 3.92
CA GLU A 190 12.12 -7.13 4.18
C GLU A 190 11.92 -7.61 5.63
N ALA A 191 11.97 -6.68 6.60
CA ALA A 191 11.70 -6.99 8.00
C ALA A 191 10.25 -7.40 8.24
N ALA A 192 9.28 -6.76 7.57
CA ALA A 192 7.86 -7.08 7.69
C ALA A 192 7.55 -8.50 7.18
N LEU A 193 8.13 -8.90 6.05
CA LEU A 193 8.07 -10.28 5.55
C LEU A 193 8.73 -11.27 6.51
N LYS A 194 9.90 -10.90 7.06
CA LYS A 194 10.63 -11.75 7.99
C LYS A 194 9.85 -12.04 9.26
N ILE A 195 9.15 -11.06 9.84
CA ILE A 195 8.32 -11.26 11.05
C ILE A 195 7.30 -12.38 10.84
N LEU A 196 6.58 -12.38 9.71
CA LEU A 196 5.61 -13.43 9.39
C LEU A 196 6.26 -14.78 9.04
N THR A 197 7.50 -14.77 8.54
CA THR A 197 8.26 -16.01 8.27
C THR A 197 8.78 -16.65 9.57
N ASP A 198 9.21 -15.83 10.53
CA ASP A 198 9.69 -16.25 11.83
C ASP A 198 8.53 -16.75 12.73
N ILE A 199 7.33 -16.17 12.59
CA ILE A 199 6.09 -16.67 13.20
C ILE A 199 5.56 -17.88 12.39
N LYS A 200 6.21 -19.03 12.53
CA LYS A 200 5.83 -20.28 11.82
C LYS A 200 4.40 -20.76 12.09
N ALA A 201 3.81 -20.41 13.23
CA ALA A 201 2.43 -20.75 13.55
C ALA A 201 1.82 -19.68 14.48
N ILE A 202 0.58 -19.30 14.19
CA ILE A 202 -0.29 -18.48 15.05
C ILE A 202 -1.28 -19.41 15.78
N GLU A 203 -1.96 -18.92 16.81
CA GLU A 203 -3.14 -19.60 17.34
C GLU A 203 -4.16 -19.94 16.22
N PRO A 204 -4.79 -21.13 16.23
CA PRO A 204 -5.70 -21.56 15.17
C PRO A 204 -6.93 -20.66 15.07
N ILE A 205 -7.56 -20.61 13.89
CA ILE A 205 -8.76 -19.79 13.67
C ILE A 205 -9.91 -20.31 14.56
N PRO A 206 -10.63 -19.44 15.29
CA PRO A 206 -11.82 -19.83 16.03
C PRO A 206 -12.80 -20.62 15.16
N LYS A 207 -13.20 -21.82 15.61
CA LYS A 207 -14.04 -22.76 14.82
C LYS A 207 -15.36 -22.13 14.36
N GLU A 208 -15.86 -21.17 15.13
CA GLU A 208 -17.10 -20.42 14.91
C GLU A 208 -17.10 -19.63 13.58
N LEU A 209 -15.92 -19.19 13.12
CA LEU A 209 -15.78 -18.49 11.84
C LEU A 209 -16.04 -19.40 10.62
N ASN A 210 -16.00 -20.73 10.76
CA ASN A 210 -16.24 -21.72 9.70
C ASN A 210 -15.43 -21.52 8.39
N LYS A 211 -14.33 -20.75 8.44
CA LYS A 211 -13.44 -20.45 7.30
C LYS A 211 -12.25 -21.42 7.29
N ASN A 212 -12.08 -22.20 6.22
CA ASN A 212 -10.91 -23.07 6.03
C ASN A 212 -9.61 -22.27 5.86
N SER A 213 -9.70 -21.14 5.16
CA SER A 213 -8.63 -20.18 4.93
C SER A 213 -9.21 -18.76 5.02
N TRP A 214 -8.40 -17.83 5.52
CA TRP A 214 -8.79 -16.43 5.67
C TRP A 214 -7.63 -15.53 5.22
N GLU A 215 -7.88 -14.71 4.20
CA GLU A 215 -6.93 -13.67 3.79
C GLU A 215 -7.06 -12.45 4.71
N ILE A 216 -5.96 -12.09 5.39
CA ILE A 216 -5.89 -11.01 6.36
C ILE A 216 -4.83 -10.02 5.90
N THR A 217 -5.14 -8.71 5.95
CA THR A 217 -4.14 -7.64 5.73
C THR A 217 -3.85 -6.93 7.04
N VAL A 218 -2.58 -6.92 7.45
CA VAL A 218 -2.12 -6.31 8.71
C VAL A 218 -1.16 -5.15 8.42
N PRO A 219 -1.42 -3.94 8.94
CA PRO A 219 -0.46 -2.83 8.90
C PRO A 219 0.59 -2.99 10.01
N ILE A 220 1.85 -3.12 9.64
CA ILE A 220 3.01 -3.14 10.54
C ILE A 220 3.62 -1.73 10.57
N VAL A 221 3.63 -1.09 11.74
CA VAL A 221 4.11 0.30 11.91
C VAL A 221 5.52 0.32 12.48
N TYR A 222 6.46 0.89 11.72
CA TYR A 222 7.83 1.16 12.16
C TYR A 222 7.96 2.63 12.56
N GLN A 223 8.04 2.85 13.86
CA GLN A 223 8.31 4.16 14.46
C GLN A 223 9.46 4.04 15.46
N ILE A 224 10.33 5.06 15.45
CA ILE A 224 11.36 5.23 16.47
C ILE A 224 10.74 6.07 17.59
N LYS A 225 10.70 5.49 18.79
CA LYS A 225 10.44 6.17 20.06
C LYS A 225 11.70 6.87 20.54
#